data_AF-A0A820RSG5-F1
#
_entry.id   AF-A0A820RSG5-F1
#
_cell.length_a   1.000
_cell.length_b   1.000
_cell.length_c   1.000
_cell.angle_alpha   90.00
_cell.angle_beta   90.00
_cell.angle_gamma   90.00
#
_symmetry.space_group_name_H-M   'P 1'
#
loop_
_entity.id
_entity.type
_entity.pdbx_description
1 polymer ?
#
loop_
_entity_poly.entity_id
_entity_poly.type
_entity_poly.pdbx_seq_one_letter_code
_entity_poly.pdbx_strand_id
1 'polypeptide(L)'
;EALTPKPNVYPDEGSGQDSSFIDIIHRANLEPEKKYREPQTTSQEIGWFHEPLLKIDRTDKRLNFPMTRSEISAYAEEYFRFQPKKYDKSLRQPGEGTKSK
;
A
#
# COMPACT_ATOMS: atom_id res chain seq x y z
N GLU A 1 -10.17 33.56 23.61
CA GLU A 1 -9.57 32.69 22.58
C GLU A 1 -8.98 31.46 23.28
N ALA A 2 -9.34 30.26 22.86
CA ALA A 2 -8.82 29.02 23.45
C ALA A 2 -7.59 28.57 22.68
N LEU A 3 -6.45 28.46 23.37
CA LEU A 3 -5.19 27.95 22.82
C LEU A 3 -5.33 26.47 22.46
N THR A 4 -4.81 26.07 21.31
CA THR A 4 -4.78 24.67 20.89
C THR A 4 -3.83 23.86 21.81
N PRO A 5 -4.17 22.59 22.10
CA PRO A 5 -3.37 21.75 22.99
C PRO A 5 -2.00 21.40 22.41
N LYS A 6 -1.09 20.95 23.27
CA LYS A 6 0.28 20.56 22.91
C LYS A 6 0.27 19.44 21.84
N PRO A 7 1.18 19.49 20.84
CA PRO A 7 1.12 18.65 19.64
C PRO A 7 1.29 17.14 19.86
N ASN A 8 1.78 16.70 21.03
CA ASN A 8 2.01 15.28 21.36
C ASN A 8 1.10 14.76 22.49
N VAL A 9 -0.01 15.45 22.75
CA VAL A 9 -1.03 14.93 23.67
C VAL A 9 -2.00 14.08 22.84
N TYR A 10 -2.03 12.78 23.10
CA TYR A 10 -3.09 11.94 22.57
C TYR A 10 -4.42 12.46 23.13
N PRO A 11 -5.44 12.67 22.28
CA PRO A 11 -6.76 13.08 22.76
C PRO A 11 -7.22 12.13 23.87
N ASP A 12 -7.69 12.68 24.98
CA ASP A 12 -8.30 11.87 26.04
C ASP A 12 -9.50 11.12 25.45
N GLU A 13 -9.44 9.79 25.39
CA GLU A 13 -10.52 8.96 24.85
C GLU A 13 -11.84 9.12 25.64
N GLY A 14 -11.80 9.80 26.79
CA GLY A 14 -12.93 10.13 27.65
C GLY A 14 -13.77 11.34 27.21
N SER A 15 -13.32 12.17 26.27
CA SER A 15 -14.22 13.16 25.64
C SER A 15 -15.04 12.43 24.59
N GLY A 16 -16.30 12.12 24.91
CA GLY A 16 -17.23 11.35 24.07
C GLY A 16 -17.01 11.62 22.60
N GLN A 17 -16.39 10.65 21.92
CA GLN A 17 -16.04 10.74 20.51
C GLN A 17 -17.29 11.18 19.75
N ASP A 18 -17.14 12.19 18.88
CA ASP A 18 -18.25 12.66 18.05
C ASP A 18 -18.75 11.47 17.22
N SER A 19 -19.91 10.94 17.59
CA SER A 19 -20.48 9.75 16.95
C SER A 19 -20.68 9.98 15.46
N SER A 20 -20.94 11.23 15.05
CA SER A 20 -21.02 11.64 13.65
C SER A 20 -19.71 11.38 12.91
N PHE A 21 -18.57 11.68 13.52
CA PHE A 21 -17.26 11.47 12.92
C PHE A 21 -16.93 9.98 12.77
N ILE A 22 -17.25 9.18 13.78
CA ILE A 22 -17.09 7.73 13.74
C ILE A 22 -17.97 7.11 12.64
N ASP A 23 -19.23 7.55 12.55
CA ASP A 23 -20.16 7.11 11.49
C ASP A 23 -19.66 7.49 10.09
N ILE A 24 -19.05 8.67 9.93
CA ILE A 24 -18.44 9.10 8.66
C ILE A 24 -17.28 8.18 8.27
N ILE A 25 -16.39 7.83 9.21
CA ILE A 25 -15.28 6.91 8.94
C ILE A 25 -15.81 5.52 8.59
N HIS A 26 -16.77 5.01 9.36
CA HIS A 26 -17.41 3.73 9.06
C HIS A 26 -18.02 3.73 7.66
N ARG A 27 -18.78 4.76 7.31
CA ARG A 27 -19.38 4.92 5.99
C ARG A 27 -18.32 5.07 4.88
N ALA A 28 -17.18 5.68 5.16
CA ALA A 28 -16.08 5.81 4.20
C ALA A 28 -15.39 4.47 3.91
N ASN A 29 -15.30 3.59 4.92
CA ASN A 29 -14.69 2.27 4.82
C ASN A 29 -15.64 1.19 4.27
N LEU A 30 -16.93 1.50 4.08
CA LEU A 30 -17.86 0.58 3.42
C LEU A 30 -17.45 0.34 1.97
N GLU A 31 -17.71 -0.88 1.50
CA GLU A 31 -17.53 -1.24 0.10
C GLU A 31 -18.36 -0.32 -0.81
N PRO A 32 -17.84 0.01 -2.02
CA PRO A 32 -18.53 0.89 -2.96
C PRO A 32 -19.98 0.45 -3.27
N GLU A 33 -20.22 -0.85 -3.41
CA GLU A 33 -21.55 -1.44 -3.66
C GLU A 33 -22.55 -1.18 -2.53
N LYS A 34 -22.07 -1.07 -1.28
CA LYS A 34 -22.91 -0.75 -0.11
C LYS A 34 -23.17 0.75 0.00
N LYS A 35 -22.30 1.58 -0.59
CA LYS A 35 -22.34 3.04 -0.48
C LYS A 35 -23.12 3.71 -1.61
N TYR A 36 -23.05 3.16 -2.83
CA TYR A 36 -23.72 3.70 -4.01
C TYR A 36 -24.40 2.56 -4.78
N ARG A 37 -25.50 2.90 -5.48
CA ARG A 37 -26.24 1.94 -6.30
C ARG A 37 -25.47 1.53 -7.56
N GLU A 38 -24.69 2.46 -8.11
CA GLU A 38 -23.96 2.33 -9.37
C GLU A 38 -22.59 3.00 -9.24
N PRO A 39 -21.56 2.53 -9.98
CA PRO A 39 -20.24 3.14 -9.98
C PRO A 39 -20.30 4.60 -10.42
N GLN A 40 -19.63 5.47 -9.68
CA GLN A 40 -19.60 6.91 -9.96
C GLN A 40 -18.40 7.32 -10.82
N THR A 41 -17.37 6.47 -10.88
CA THR A 41 -16.14 6.72 -11.65
C THR A 41 -15.71 5.46 -12.38
N THR A 42 -14.95 5.63 -13.48
CA THR A 42 -14.38 4.51 -14.25
C THR A 42 -13.46 3.62 -13.41
N SER A 43 -12.75 4.20 -12.43
CA SER A 43 -11.93 3.42 -11.49
C SER A 43 -12.78 2.52 -10.58
N GLN A 44 -13.99 2.97 -10.22
CA GLN A 44 -14.94 2.17 -9.44
C GLN A 44 -15.55 1.05 -10.28
N GLU A 45 -15.77 1.26 -11.59
CA GLU A 45 -16.30 0.21 -12.49
C GLU A 45 -15.41 -1.04 -12.49
N ILE A 46 -14.09 -0.88 -12.54
CA ILE A 46 -13.13 -2.00 -12.57
C ILE A 46 -13.19 -2.81 -11.27
N GLY A 47 -13.32 -2.12 -10.14
CA GLY A 47 -13.31 -2.74 -8.80
C GLY A 47 -14.70 -2.95 -8.20
N TRP A 48 -15.78 -2.78 -8.99
CA TRP A 48 -17.14 -2.80 -8.48
C TRP A 48 -17.48 -4.19 -7.91
N PHE A 49 -17.42 -5.21 -8.77
CA PHE A 49 -17.56 -6.61 -8.39
C PHE A 49 -16.21 -7.20 -8.00
N HIS A 50 -15.83 -7.03 -6.73
CA HIS A 50 -14.53 -7.47 -6.21
C HIS A 50 -14.46 -8.98 -5.91
N GLU A 51 -15.60 -9.66 -5.79
CA GLU A 51 -15.64 -11.08 -5.55
C GLU A 51 -15.20 -11.87 -6.80
N PRO A 52 -14.31 -12.87 -6.66
CA PRO A 52 -13.87 -13.66 -7.80
C PRO A 52 -15.04 -14.52 -8.32
N LEU A 53 -15.19 -14.58 -9.65
CA LEU A 53 -16.24 -15.37 -10.31
C LEU A 53 -16.18 -16.86 -9.95
N LEU A 54 -14.99 -17.37 -9.64
CA LEU A 54 -14.76 -18.74 -9.19
C LEU A 54 -14.11 -18.70 -7.80
N LYS A 55 -14.59 -19.56 -6.89
CA LYS A 55 -13.93 -19.76 -5.59
C LYS A 55 -12.58 -20.44 -5.83
N ILE A 56 -11.50 -19.69 -5.63
CA ILE A 56 -10.13 -20.20 -5.75
C ILE A 56 -9.75 -20.85 -4.42
N ASP A 57 -9.59 -22.17 -4.43
CA ASP A 57 -8.99 -22.88 -3.30
C ASP A 57 -7.47 -22.70 -3.32
N ARG A 58 -6.97 -21.84 -2.43
CA ARG A 58 -5.53 -21.60 -2.26
C ARG A 58 -4.85 -22.73 -1.47
N THR A 59 -5.59 -23.70 -0.94
CA THR A 59 -5.01 -24.87 -0.25
C THR A 59 -4.62 -25.99 -1.23
N ASP A 60 -5.22 -26.01 -2.43
CA ASP A 60 -4.90 -27.00 -3.45
C ASP A 60 -3.49 -26.74 -4.03
N LYS A 61 -2.53 -27.57 -3.60
CA LYS A 61 -1.12 -27.53 -4.04
C LYS A 61 -0.93 -27.86 -5.53
N ARG A 62 -1.95 -28.37 -6.21
CA ARG A 62 -1.89 -28.66 -7.66
C ARG A 62 -2.05 -27.40 -8.51
N LEU A 63 -2.72 -26.38 -7.96
CA LEU A 63 -3.07 -25.15 -8.68
C LEU A 63 -2.45 -23.90 -8.04
N ASN A 64 -2.17 -23.92 -6.73
CA ASN A 64 -1.59 -22.79 -6.03
C ASN A 64 -0.09 -22.98 -5.78
N PHE A 65 0.74 -22.22 -6.51
CA PHE A 65 2.19 -22.21 -6.39
C PHE A 65 2.71 -20.81 -5.98
N PRO A 66 2.42 -20.35 -4.75
CA PRO A 66 2.89 -19.05 -4.30
C PRO A 66 4.41 -19.08 -4.16
N MET A 67 5.08 -18.02 -4.64
CA MET A 67 6.50 -17.85 -4.40
C MET A 67 6.70 -17.48 -2.92
N THR A 68 7.35 -18.36 -2.16
CA THR A 68 7.65 -18.14 -0.74
C THR A 68 9.10 -17.74 -0.55
N ARG A 69 9.34 -16.76 0.31
CA ARG A 69 10.69 -16.38 0.73
C ARG A 69 11.30 -17.53 1.54
N SER A 70 12.45 -18.03 1.09
CA SER A 70 13.28 -18.98 1.86
C SER A 70 14.38 -18.23 2.63
N GLU A 71 15.00 -18.89 3.60
CA GLU A 71 16.18 -18.36 4.31
C GLU A 71 17.32 -18.00 3.34
N ILE A 72 17.53 -18.83 2.31
CA ILE A 72 18.53 -18.59 1.27
C ILE A 72 18.21 -17.32 0.50
N SER A 73 16.96 -17.16 0.06
CA SER A 73 16.50 -15.96 -0.64
C SER A 73 16.62 -14.72 0.26
N ALA A 74 16.30 -14.85 1.55
CA ALA A 74 16.42 -13.77 2.52
C ALA A 74 17.87 -13.33 2.72
N TYR A 75 18.78 -14.29 2.89
CA TYR A 75 20.21 -14.02 2.99
C TYR A 75 20.75 -13.37 1.72
N ALA A 76 20.38 -13.88 0.55
CA ALA A 76 20.82 -13.33 -0.73
C ALA A 76 20.39 -11.86 -0.88
N GLU A 77 19.15 -11.53 -0.52
CA GLU A 77 18.67 -10.14 -0.56
C GLU A 77 19.47 -9.21 0.36
N GLU A 78 19.72 -9.60 1.61
CA GLU A 78 20.55 -8.83 2.53
C GLU A 78 21.98 -8.69 1.99
N TYR A 79 22.56 -9.80 1.50
CA TYR A 79 23.87 -9.78 0.85
C TYR A 79 23.91 -8.77 -0.29
N PHE A 80 22.97 -8.82 -1.24
CA PHE A 80 22.89 -7.89 -2.37
C PHE A 80 22.59 -6.44 -1.96
N ARG A 81 21.93 -6.22 -0.82
CA ARG A 81 21.72 -4.88 -0.27
C ARG A 81 23.02 -4.25 0.23
N PHE A 82 23.89 -5.04 0.86
CA PHE A 82 25.20 -4.57 1.35
C PHE A 82 26.27 -4.54 0.26
N GLN A 83 26.11 -5.31 -0.82
CA GLN A 83 27.01 -5.20 -1.96
C GLN A 83 26.86 -3.82 -2.61
N PRO A 84 27.96 -3.11 -2.88
CA PRO A 84 27.88 -1.89 -3.66
C PRO A 84 27.26 -2.27 -5.01
N LYS A 85 26.18 -1.56 -5.39
CA LYS A 85 25.62 -1.69 -6.74
C LYS A 85 26.79 -1.51 -7.70
N LYS A 86 27.13 -2.56 -8.45
CA LYS A 86 28.16 -2.45 -9.49
C LYS A 86 27.71 -1.31 -10.38
N TYR A 87 28.50 -0.23 -10.41
CA TYR A 87 28.23 0.89 -11.28
C TYR A 87 28.24 0.37 -12.72
N ASP A 88 27.05 0.25 -13.32
CA ASP A 88 26.92 -0.12 -14.70
C ASP A 88 27.24 1.10 -15.55
N LYS A 89 28.43 1.09 -16.16
CA LYS A 89 28.90 2.16 -17.06
C LYS A 89 27.96 2.37 -18.25
N SER A 90 27.13 1.39 -18.61
CA SER A 90 26.17 1.48 -19.72
C SER A 90 24.91 2.29 -19.40
N LEU A 91 24.61 2.54 -18.11
CA LEU A 91 23.50 3.40 -17.68
C LEU A 91 23.87 4.90 -17.70
N ARG A 92 25.11 5.25 -18.06
CA ARG A 92 25.54 6.63 -18.22
C ARG A 92 24.93 7.17 -19.51
N GLN A 93 23.97 8.08 -19.40
CA GLN A 93 23.50 8.84 -20.56
C GLN A 93 24.71 9.54 -21.20
N PRO A 94 24.97 9.36 -22.50
CA PRO A 94 26.13 9.96 -23.16
C PRO A 94 25.89 11.48 -23.27
N GLY A 95 26.40 12.26 -22.31
CA GLY A 95 26.23 13.71 -22.35
C GLY A 95 26.98 14.53 -21.30
N GLU A 96 27.35 13.97 -20.14
CA GLU A 96 28.06 14.74 -19.11
C GLU A 96 29.58 14.58 -19.24
N GLY A 97 30.11 15.36 -20.18
CA GLY A 97 31.53 15.65 -20.32
C GLY A 97 32.05 16.46 -19.13
N THR A 98 33.17 16.00 -18.59
CA THR A 98 33.98 16.72 -17.60
C THR A 98 34.42 18.06 -18.19
N LYS A 99 33.94 19.19 -17.64
CA LYS A 99 34.60 20.49 -17.82
C LYS A 99 35.85 20.48 -16.94
N SER A 100 37.00 20.16 -17.52
CA SER A 100 38.29 20.49 -16.91
C SER A 100 38.49 22.01 -16.93
N LYS A 101 38.86 22.56 -15.77
CA LYS A 101 39.49 23.88 -15.64
C LYS A 101 40.99 23.75 -15.85
#